data_AF-A0A944NI45-F1
#
_entry.id   AF-A0A944NI45-F1
#
_cell.length_a   1.000
_cell.length_b   1.000
_cell.length_c   1.000
_cell.angle_alpha   90.00
_cell.angle_beta   90.00
_cell.angle_gamma   90.00
#
_symmetry.space_group_name_H-M   'P 1'
#
loop_
_entity.id
_entity.type
_entity.pdbx_description
1 polymer ?
#
loop_
_entity_poly.entity_id
_entity_poly.type
_entity_poly.pdbx_seq_one_letter_code
_entity_poly.pdbx_strand_id
1 'polypeptide(L)'
;MSTDAELAVALAGGDAQALAGIYDRYGDHLHNFCHGVCRNADQAADATQQTFLLAFERIGQLRDPTRLKSWLFAIARNEVMKGFRDTSRT
;
A
#
# COMPACT_ATOMS: atom_id res chain seq x y z
N MET A 1 3.99 -0.31 20.95
CA MET A 1 4.01 -0.18 19.48
C MET A 1 3.36 -1.44 18.93
N SER A 2 2.26 -1.34 18.20
CA SER A 2 1.60 -2.51 17.61
C SER A 2 2.47 -3.12 16.50
N THR A 3 2.51 -4.44 16.43
CA THR A 3 3.21 -5.20 15.40
C THR A 3 2.46 -5.15 14.06
N ASP A 4 3.14 -5.49 12.97
CA ASP A 4 2.54 -5.54 11.64
C ASP A 4 1.36 -6.52 11.59
N ALA A 5 1.49 -7.65 12.28
CA ALA A 5 0.45 -8.67 12.38
C ALA A 5 -0.79 -8.15 13.14
N GLU A 6 -0.60 -7.44 14.26
CA GLU A 6 -1.71 -6.86 15.02
C GLU A 6 -2.46 -5.81 14.21
N LEU A 7 -1.73 -4.95 13.48
CA LEU A 7 -2.34 -3.96 12.60
C LEU A 7 -3.12 -4.61 11.45
N ALA A 8 -2.57 -5.65 10.82
CA ALA A 8 -3.26 -6.39 9.77
C ALA A 8 -4.55 -7.07 10.27
N VAL A 9 -4.50 -7.69 11.46
CA VAL A 9 -5.68 -8.33 12.07
C VAL A 9 -6.74 -7.30 12.46
N ALA A 10 -6.33 -6.19 13.08
CA ALA A 10 -7.25 -5.12 13.45
C ALA A 10 -7.92 -4.50 12.22
N LEU A 11 -7.15 -4.24 11.15
CA LEU A 11 -7.68 -3.74 9.89
C LEU A 11 -8.67 -4.72 9.25
N ALA A 12 -8.37 -6.02 9.27
CA ALA A 12 -9.30 -7.06 8.80
C ALA A 12 -10.58 -7.16 9.65
N GLY A 13 -10.50 -6.77 10.92
CA GLY A 13 -11.65 -6.64 11.82
C GLY A 13 -12.48 -5.37 11.61
N GLY A 14 -12.10 -4.49 10.68
CA GLY A 14 -12.80 -3.24 10.39
C GLY A 14 -12.33 -2.04 11.22
N ASP A 15 -11.22 -2.15 11.94
CA ASP A 15 -10.65 -1.03 12.69
C ASP A 15 -9.96 -0.03 11.75
N ALA A 16 -10.62 1.09 11.50
CA ALA A 16 -10.08 2.17 10.68
C ALA A 16 -8.81 2.81 11.28
N GLN A 17 -8.60 2.74 12.60
CA GLN A 17 -7.38 3.26 13.24
C GLN A 17 -6.15 2.41 12.90
N ALA A 18 -6.35 1.13 12.62
CA ALA A 18 -5.27 0.25 12.16
C ALA A 18 -4.72 0.73 10.81
N LEU A 19 -5.57 1.26 9.92
CA LEU A 19 -5.12 1.82 8.64
C LEU A 19 -4.17 3.01 8.84
N ALA A 20 -4.50 3.90 9.78
CA ALA A 20 -3.64 5.04 10.12
C ALA A 20 -2.28 4.57 10.64
N GLY A 21 -2.24 3.58 11.55
CA GLY A 21 -0.99 3.02 12.05
C GLY A 21 -0.13 2.34 10.96
N ILE A 22 -0.78 1.73 9.95
CA ILE A 22 -0.09 1.16 8.78
C ILE A 22 0.44 2.29 7.89
N TYR A 23 -0.35 3.34 7.69
CA TYR A 23 0.05 4.52 6.92
C TYR A 23 1.25 5.21 7.53
N ASP A 24 1.24 5.49 8.84
CA ASP A 24 2.35 6.12 9.54
C ASP A 24 3.65 5.31 9.45
N ARG A 25 3.55 3.98 9.38
CA ARG A 25 4.71 3.08 9.30
C ARG A 25 5.26 2.95 7.88
N TYR A 26 4.39 2.89 6.87
CA TYR A 26 4.78 2.52 5.50
C TYR A 26 4.55 3.59 4.44
N GLY A 27 3.87 4.69 4.76
CA GLY A 27 3.54 5.76 3.82
C GLY A 27 4.76 6.27 3.06
N ASP A 28 5.76 6.75 3.80
CA ASP A 28 7.01 7.25 3.22
C ASP A 28 7.76 6.17 2.44
N HIS A 29 7.78 4.94 2.97
CA HIS A 29 8.48 3.82 2.32
C HIS A 29 7.84 3.44 0.99
N LEU A 30 6.50 3.40 0.92
CA LEU A 30 5.75 3.09 -0.29
C LEU A 30 5.83 4.25 -1.29
N HIS A 31 5.74 5.50 -0.83
CA HIS A 31 5.92 6.66 -1.68
C HIS A 31 7.30 6.68 -2.33
N ASN A 32 8.36 6.50 -1.53
CA ASN A 32 9.73 6.44 -2.04
C ASN A 32 9.93 5.27 -3.01
N PHE A 33 9.33 4.11 -2.74
CA PHE A 33 9.37 2.97 -3.64
C PHE A 33 8.67 3.27 -4.97
N CYS A 34 7.44 3.78 -4.95
CA CYS A 34 6.69 4.16 -6.14
C CYS A 34 7.45 5.22 -6.94
N HIS A 35 7.96 6.25 -6.28
CA HIS A 35 8.76 7.30 -6.89
C HIS A 35 10.03 6.76 -7.55
N GLY A 36 10.72 5.81 -6.91
CA GLY A 36 11.88 5.14 -7.51
C GLY A 36 11.56 4.39 -8.80
N VAL A 37 10.32 3.91 -8.95
CA VAL A 37 9.84 3.19 -10.14
C VAL A 37 9.34 4.14 -11.23
N CYS A 38 8.46 5.08 -10.91
CA CYS A 38 7.85 5.97 -11.91
C CYS A 38 8.66 7.24 -12.21
N ARG A 39 9.58 7.64 -11.32
CA ARG A 39 10.33 8.91 -11.38
C ARG A 39 9.45 10.16 -11.54
N ASN A 40 8.23 10.10 -11.01
CA ASN A 40 7.25 11.18 -11.06
C ASN A 40 6.54 11.26 -9.69
N ALA A 41 6.61 12.42 -9.04
CA ALA A 41 6.09 12.60 -7.69
C ALA A 41 4.56 12.46 -7.62
N ASP A 42 3.83 12.99 -8.59
CA ASP A 42 2.36 12.94 -8.63
C ASP A 42 1.89 11.49 -8.83
N GLN A 43 2.47 10.78 -9.80
CA GLN A 43 2.17 9.35 -10.01
C GLN A 43 2.54 8.49 -8.80
N ALA A 44 3.62 8.84 -8.09
CA ALA A 44 4.02 8.13 -6.88
C ALA A 44 3.03 8.37 -5.73
N ALA A 45 2.55 9.61 -5.56
CA ALA A 45 1.52 9.95 -4.58
C ALA A 45 0.21 9.21 -4.87
N ASP A 46 -0.25 9.22 -6.12
CA ASP A 46 -1.45 8.51 -6.56
C ASP A 46 -1.33 7.00 -6.33
N ALA A 47 -0.24 6.38 -6.77
CA ALA A 47 -0.01 4.94 -6.57
C ALA A 47 0.04 4.57 -5.08
N THR A 48 0.62 5.43 -4.24
CA THR A 48 0.66 5.23 -2.79
C THR A 48 -0.74 5.28 -2.19
N GLN A 49 -1.53 6.29 -2.54
CA GLN A 49 -2.92 6.39 -2.07
C GLN A 49 -3.76 5.19 -2.52
N GLN A 50 -3.68 4.82 -3.80
CA GLN A 50 -4.38 3.64 -4.33
C GLN A 50 -3.95 2.35 -3.62
N THR A 51 -2.67 2.24 -3.27
CA THR A 51 -2.17 1.09 -2.48
C THR A 51 -2.89 0.96 -1.15
N PHE A 52 -3.07 2.05 -0.40
CA PHE A 52 -3.75 2.00 0.90
C PHE A 52 -5.25 1.74 0.77
N LEU A 53 -5.90 2.29 -0.26
CA LEU A 53 -7.31 2.00 -0.55
C LEU A 53 -7.51 0.51 -0.86
N LEU A 54 -6.68 -0.04 -1.76
CA LEU A 54 -6.71 -1.46 -2.09
C LEU A 54 -6.30 -2.34 -0.92
N ALA A 55 -5.38 -1.88 -0.08
CA ALA A 55 -5.01 -2.59 1.14
C ALA A 55 -6.20 -2.70 2.08
N PHE A 56 -6.94 -1.60 2.30
CA PHE A 56 -8.16 -1.60 3.10
C PHE A 56 -9.23 -2.55 2.53
N GLU A 57 -9.49 -2.48 1.23
CA GLU A 57 -10.50 -3.33 0.57
C GLU A 57 -10.12 -4.82 0.56
N ARG A 58 -8.83 -5.13 0.41
CA ARG A 58 -8.33 -6.49 0.19
C ARG A 58 -7.67 -7.11 1.40
N ILE A 59 -7.67 -6.44 2.56
CA ILE A 59 -6.97 -6.94 3.75
C ILE A 59 -7.45 -8.34 4.15
N GLY A 60 -8.72 -8.67 3.92
CA GLY A 60 -9.27 -10.02 4.17
C GLY A 60 -8.66 -11.12 3.28
N GLN A 61 -7.94 -10.77 2.22
CA GLN A 61 -7.19 -11.71 1.37
C GLN A 61 -5.79 -12.01 1.91
N LEU A 62 -5.31 -11.24 2.90
CA LEU A 62 -4.01 -11.47 3.52
C LEU A 62 -4.08 -12.70 4.43
N ARG A 63 -3.59 -13.84 3.92
CA ARG A 63 -3.59 -15.13 4.65
C ARG A 63 -2.63 -15.16 5.84
N ASP A 64 -1.55 -14.40 5.76
CA ASP A 64 -0.49 -14.36 6.77
C ASP A 64 -0.27 -12.91 7.22
N PRO A 65 -0.80 -12.50 8.38
CA PRO A 65 -0.68 -11.15 8.91
C PRO A 65 0.78 -10.68 9.08
N THR A 66 1.73 -11.60 9.27
CA THR A 66 3.15 -11.26 9.42
C THR A 66 3.78 -10.75 8.12
N ARG A 67 3.11 -10.97 6.98
CA ARG A 67 3.56 -10.57 5.64
C ARG A 67 2.96 -9.24 5.18
N LEU A 68 2.36 -8.46 6.07
CA LEU A 68 1.75 -7.17 5.73
C LEU A 68 2.68 -6.29 4.88
N LYS A 69 3.95 -6.16 5.29
CA LYS A 69 4.95 -5.37 4.55
C LYS A 69 5.10 -5.84 3.10
N SER A 70 5.43 -7.12 2.88
CA SER A 70 5.67 -7.62 1.52
C SER A 70 4.41 -7.60 0.66
N TRP A 71 3.24 -7.78 1.28
CA TRP A 71 1.95 -7.69 0.61
C TRP A 71 1.63 -6.25 0.16
N LEU A 72 1.85 -5.24 1.01
CA LEU A 72 1.69 -3.82 0.64
C LEU A 72 2.58 -3.42 -0.53
N PHE A 73 3.85 -3.82 -0.50
CA PHE A 73 4.78 -3.54 -1.59
C PHE A 73 4.40 -4.26 -2.90
N ALA A 74 3.78 -5.45 -2.82
CA ALA A 74 3.27 -6.14 -4.00
C ALA A 74 2.09 -5.36 -4.64
N ILE A 75 1.19 -4.80 -3.82
CA ILE A 75 0.10 -3.93 -4.31
C ILE A 75 0.68 -2.66 -4.95
N ALA A 76 1.58 -1.96 -4.25
CA ALA A 76 2.20 -0.73 -4.74
C ALA A 76 2.94 -0.93 -6.07
N ARG A 77 3.66 -2.04 -6.21
CA ARG A 77 4.31 -2.42 -7.47
C ARG A 77 3.30 -2.58 -8.60
N ASN A 78 2.15 -3.19 -8.34
CA ASN A 78 1.12 -3.36 -9.37
C ASN A 78 0.50 -2.01 -9.77
N GLU A 79 0.22 -1.14 -8.80
CA GLU A 79 -0.39 0.18 -9.06
C GLU A 79 0.55 1.11 -9.83
N VAL A 80 1.83 1.22 -9.43
CA VAL A 80 2.78 2.06 -10.16
C VAL A 80 2.99 1.58 -11.60
N MET A 81 3.00 0.26 -11.84
CA MET A 81 3.13 -0.33 -13.17
C MET A 81 1.86 -0.20 -14.02
N LYS A 82 0.69 -0.01 -13.39
CA LYS A 82 -0.57 0.26 -14.07
C LYS A 82 -0.60 1.70 -14.56
N GLY A 83 -0.23 2.68 -13.72
CA GLY A 83 -0.12 4.09 -14.12
C GLY A 83 0.83 4.30 -15.30
N PHE A 84 1.99 3.62 -15.28
CA PHE A 84 2.97 3.69 -16.38
C PHE A 84 2.43 3.22 -17.73
N ARG A 85 1.53 2.22 -17.70
CA ARG A 85 0.90 1.66 -18.91
C ARG A 85 -0.16 2.59 -19.50
N ASP A 86 -0.82 3.39 -18.67
CA ASP A 86 -1.85 4.33 -19.11
C ASP A 86 -1.24 5.58 -19.76
N THR A 87 -0.13 6.08 -19.21
CA THR A 87 0.62 7.21 -19.79
C THR A 87 1.20 6.89 -21.17
N SER A 88 1.50 5.62 -21.48
CA SER A 88 2.03 5.22 -22.78
C SER A 88 0.96 5.12 -23.89
N ARG A 89 -0.31 5.37 -23.58
CA ARG A 89 -1.45 5.29 -24.53
C ARG A 89 -1.97 6.65 -24.98
N THR A 90 -1.32 7.75 -24.57
CA THR A 90 -1.65 9.14 -24.96
C THR A 90 -0.46 9.76 -25.67
#